data_AF-G9WR64-F1
#
_entry.id   AF-G9WR64-F1
#
_cell.length_a   1.000
_cell.length_b   1.000
_cell.length_c   1.000
_cell.angle_alpha   90.00
_cell.angle_beta   90.00
_cell.angle_gamma   90.00
#
_symmetry.space_group_name_H-M   'P 1'
#
loop_
_entity.id
_entity.type
_entity.pdbx_description
1 polymer ?
#
loop_
_entity_poly.entity_id
_entity_poly.type
_entity_poly.pdbx_seq_one_letter_code
_entity_poly.pdbx_strand_id
1 'polypeptide(L)' 'MHSPEPLSSSEILNVMPTDKSIARLYKNVNEKQKLEKSLYIWDDTIVWSDLH' A
#
# COMPACT_ATOMS: atom_id res chain seq x y z
N MET A 1 -22.71 14.32 21.65
CA MET A 1 -21.83 14.21 20.47
C MET A 1 -22.73 14.22 19.24
N HIS A 2 -22.75 15.31 18.48
CA HIS A 2 -23.51 15.37 17.23
C HIS A 2 -22.66 14.79 16.10
N SER A 3 -23.29 14.06 15.18
CA SER A 3 -22.64 13.65 13.93
C SER A 3 -22.22 14.91 13.16
N PRO A 4 -21.05 14.93 12.51
CA PRO A 4 -20.70 15.99 11.59
C PRO A 4 -21.76 16.10 10.49
N GLU A 5 -21.94 17.33 9.98
CA GLU A 5 -22.83 17.57 8.84
C GLU A 5 -22.35 16.78 7.61
N PRO A 6 -23.28 16.26 6.81
CA PRO A 6 -22.93 15.54 5.59
C PRO A 6 -22.29 16.50 4.58
N LEU A 7 -21.27 16.01 3.88
CA LEU A 7 -20.60 16.74 2.80
C LEU A 7 -21.57 17.03 1.65
N SER A 8 -21.39 18.18 1.01
CA SER A 8 -22.07 18.48 -0.25
C SER A 8 -21.58 17.59 -1.39
N SER A 9 -22.34 17.48 -2.47
CA SER A 9 -21.98 16.65 -3.62
C SER A 9 -20.63 17.03 -4.24
N SER A 10 -20.28 18.32 -4.27
CA SER A 10 -18.99 18.80 -4.77
C SER A 10 -17.83 18.39 -3.87
N GLU A 11 -18.02 18.50 -2.55
CA GLU A 11 -17.03 18.04 -1.56
C GLU A 11 -16.83 16.53 -1.64
N ILE A 12 -17.91 15.76 -1.80
CA ILE A 12 -17.87 14.31 -2.01
C ILE A 12 -17.04 13.98 -3.26
N LEU A 13 -17.30 14.63 -4.39
CA LEU A 13 -16.55 14.39 -5.62
C LEU A 13 -15.06 14.72 -5.50
N ASN A 14 -14.69 15.70 -4.66
CA ASN A 14 -13.29 16.06 -4.41
C ASN A 14 -12.57 15.05 -3.50
N VAL A 15 -13.27 14.42 -2.55
CA VAL A 15 -12.67 13.45 -1.61
C VAL A 15 -12.81 12.00 -2.09
N MET A 16 -13.71 11.73 -3.05
CA MET A 16 -13.93 10.39 -3.55
C MET A 16 -12.68 9.85 -4.26
N PRO A 17 -12.32 8.58 -4.00
CA PRO A 17 -11.25 7.95 -4.73
C PRO A 17 -11.66 7.79 -6.20
N THR A 18 -10.79 8.23 -7.09
CA THR A 18 -10.91 8.01 -8.53
C THR A 18 -10.32 6.65 -8.92
N ASP A 19 -10.74 6.08 -10.04
CA ASP A 19 -10.17 4.83 -10.59
C ASP A 19 -8.63 4.87 -10.65
N LYS A 20 -8.07 6.02 -11.01
CA LYS A 20 -6.62 6.24 -11.03
C LYS A 20 -5.98 6.16 -9.64
N SER A 21 -6.62 6.76 -8.64
CA SER A 21 -6.14 6.71 -7.26
C SER A 21 -6.24 5.29 -6.68
N ILE A 22 -7.31 4.56 -7.00
CA ILE A 22 -7.52 3.16 -6.61
C ILE A 22 -6.45 2.28 -7.25
N ALA A 23 -6.25 2.38 -8.57
CA ALA A 23 -5.23 1.63 -9.28
C ALA A 23 -3.82 1.89 -8.70
N ARG A 24 -3.52 3.14 -8.32
CA ARG A 24 -2.25 3.50 -7.67
C ARG A 24 -2.09 2.85 -6.31
N LEU A 25 -3.16 2.79 -5.50
CA LEU A 25 -3.13 2.11 -4.19
C LEU A 25 -2.81 0.62 -4.36
N TYR A 26 -3.50 -0.07 -5.28
CA TYR A 26 -3.22 -1.49 -5.55
C TYR A 26 -1.81 -1.72 -6.08
N LYS A 27 -1.32 -0.87 -6.99
CA LYS A 27 0.05 -0.94 -7.49
C LYS A 27 1.08 -0.81 -6.34
N ASN A 28 0.90 0.18 -5.47
CA ASN A 28 1.79 0.42 -4.34
C ASN A 28 1.79 -0.76 -3.36
N VAL A 29 0.63 -1.35 -3.07
CA VAL A 29 0.52 -2.53 -2.19
C VAL A 29 1.26 -3.72 -2.80
N ASN A 30 1.08 -3.97 -4.10
CA ASN A 30 1.77 -5.06 -4.79
C ASN A 30 3.30 -4.85 -4.85
N GLU A 31 3.76 -3.62 -5.07
CA GLU A 31 5.20 -3.28 -5.06
C GLU A 31 5.81 -3.49 -3.67
N LYS A 32 5.12 -3.07 -2.60
CA LYS A 32 5.54 -3.32 -1.22
C LYS A 32 5.63 -4.81 -0.90
N GLN A 33 4.59 -5.58 -1.24
CA GLN A 33 4.59 -7.03 -1.06
C GLN A 33 5.71 -7.72 -1.83
N LYS A 34 6.01 -7.25 -3.06
CA LYS A 34 7.13 -7.78 -3.85
C LYS A 34 8.47 -7.47 -3.19
N LEU A 35 8.64 -6.26 -2.65
CA LEU A 35 9.85 -5.86 -1.92
C LEU A 35 10.02 -6.68 -0.64
N GLU A 36 8.97 -6.84 0.17
CA GLU A 36 8.98 -7.66 1.38
C GLU A 36 9.33 -9.12 1.07
N LYS A 37 8.75 -9.71 0.02
CA LYS A 37 9.12 -11.06 -0.44
C LYS A 37 10.58 -11.12 -0.90
N SER A 38 11.07 -10.09 -1.59
CA SER A 38 12.48 -10.03 -2.01
C SER A 38 13.41 -9.93 -0.81
N LEU A 39 13.06 -9.16 0.23
CA LEU A 39 13.84 -9.06 1.46
C LEU A 39 13.83 -10.36 2.24
N TYR A 40 12.68 -11.05 2.31
CA TYR A 40 12.56 -12.37 2.92
C TYR A 40 13.48 -13.40 2.22
N ILE A 41 13.60 -13.35 0.88
CA ILE A 41 14.56 -14.19 0.15
C ILE A 41 16.00 -13.90 0.56
N TRP A 42 16.35 -12.64 0.83
CA TRP A 42 17.71 -12.28 1.25
C TRP A 42 17.99 -12.72 2.69
N ASP A 43 16.97 -12.77 3.55
CA ASP A 43 17.08 -13.27 4.93
C ASP A 43 17.29 -14.81 4.96
N ASP A 44 16.54 -15.55 4.13
CA ASP A 44 16.68 -17.02 4.02
C ASP A 44 17.93 -17.46 3.24
N THR A 45 18.50 -16.60 2.39
CA THR A 45 19.66 -16.91 1.54
C THR A 45 21.01 -16.48 2.14
N ILE A 46 21.04 -15.63 3.18
CA ILE A 46 22.27 -15.45 3.97
C ILE A 46 22.42 -16.69 4.87
N VAL A 47 22.74 -17.80 4.24
CA VAL A 47 23.34 -18.93 4.93
C VAL A 47 24.77 -18.48 5.25
N TRP A 48 25.01 -18.07 6.50
CA TRP A 48 26.34 -17.80 7.06
C TRP A 48 27.28 -19.03 7.03
N SER A 49 26.90 -20.12 6.34
CA SER A 49 27.65 -21.37 6.26
C SER A 49 28.93 -21.28 5.43
N ASP A 50 29.07 -20.26 4.58
CA ASP A 50 30.25 -20.11 3.71
C ASP A 50 31.33 -19.21 4.34
N LEU A 51 31.15 -18.77 5.59
CA LEU A 51 32.24 -18.21 6.39
C LEU A 51 32.98 -19.36 7.10
N HIS A 52 33.71 -20.16 6.32
CA HIS A 52 34.64 -21.17 6.82
C HIS A 52 35.98 -21.08 6.09
#